data_AF-A0A6G3ZX45-F1
#
_entry.id   AF-A0A6G3ZX45-F1
#
_cell.length_a   1.000
_cell.length_b   1.000
_cell.length_c   1.000
_cell.angle_alpha   90.00
_cell.angle_beta   90.00
_cell.angle_gamma   90.00
#
_symmetry.space_group_name_H-M   'P 1'
#
loop_
_entity.id
_entity.type
_entity.pdbx_description
1 polymer ?
#
loop_
_entity_poly.entity_id
_entity_poly.type
_entity_poly.pdbx_seq_one_letter_code
_entity_poly.pdbx_strand_id
1 'polypeptide(L)'
;MWGIKSKEKFLANWQVKRAMGKKKYVLIYGFFGFGILLAILFSAIELITSATIATNYLFARIIVLPTCGIILLSSRWESQEKKFAKEMYLKTQR
;
A
#
# COMPACT_ATOMS: atom_id res chain seq x y z
N MET A 1 9.04 7.56 -27.46
CA MET A 1 9.59 8.54 -26.47
C MET A 1 8.78 8.60 -25.15
N TRP A 2 7.48 8.28 -25.11
CA TRP A 2 6.64 8.34 -23.89
C TRP A 2 7.02 7.34 -22.77
N GLY A 3 7.45 6.12 -23.09
CA GLY A 3 7.75 5.08 -22.10
C GLY A 3 9.05 5.26 -21.29
N ILE A 4 9.94 6.16 -21.70
CA ILE A 4 11.23 6.40 -21.00
C ILE A 4 11.02 7.32 -19.80
N LYS A 5 10.28 8.44 -19.99
CA LYS A 5 9.93 9.37 -18.90
C LYS A 5 9.17 8.69 -17.77
N SER A 6 8.30 7.70 -18.08
CA SER A 6 7.53 6.98 -17.05
C SER A 6 8.41 6.09 -16.17
N LYS A 7 9.45 5.46 -16.76
CA LYS A 7 10.41 4.61 -16.03
C LYS A 7 11.29 5.43 -15.10
N GLU A 8 11.82 6.56 -15.56
CA GLU A 8 12.64 7.45 -14.72
C GLU A 8 11.85 8.03 -13.55
N LYS A 9 10.60 8.48 -13.81
CA LYS A 9 9.69 8.93 -12.75
C LYS A 9 9.39 7.83 -11.74
N PHE A 10 9.23 6.59 -12.19
CA PHE A 10 9.08 5.43 -11.30
C PHE A 10 10.32 5.22 -10.43
N LEU A 11 11.52 5.23 -11.02
CA LEU A 11 12.78 5.05 -10.28
C LEU A 11 12.94 6.12 -9.19
N ALA A 12 12.74 7.41 -9.52
CA ALA A 12 12.85 8.50 -8.56
C ALA A 12 11.83 8.36 -7.42
N ASN A 13 10.56 8.12 -7.74
CA ASN A 13 9.51 7.96 -6.73
C ASN A 13 9.73 6.72 -5.85
N TRP A 14 10.24 5.63 -6.44
CA TRP A 14 10.49 4.41 -5.70
C TRP A 14 11.74 4.53 -4.83
N GLN A 15 12.77 5.28 -5.23
CA GLN A 15 13.93 5.56 -4.37
C GLN A 15 13.52 6.25 -3.07
N VAL A 16 12.65 7.27 -3.14
CA VAL A 16 12.12 7.95 -1.94
C VAL A 16 11.36 6.97 -1.05
N LYS A 17 10.55 6.10 -1.64
CA LYS A 17 9.80 5.07 -0.89
C LYS A 17 10.70 4.01 -0.28
N ARG A 18 11.74 3.61 -1.01
CA ARG A 18 12.75 2.63 -0.58
C ARG A 18 13.56 3.15 0.61
N ALA A 19 13.91 4.44 0.61
CA ALA A 19 14.66 5.08 1.70
C ALA A 19 13.94 5.01 3.06
N MET A 20 12.59 4.94 3.07
CA MET A 20 11.83 4.73 4.31
C MET A 20 11.96 3.31 4.87
N GLY A 21 12.27 2.32 4.02
CA GLY A 21 12.35 0.90 4.37
C GLY A 21 11.00 0.17 4.38
N LYS A 22 11.06 -1.16 4.18
CA LYS A 22 9.88 -2.04 4.04
C LYS A 22 8.91 -1.93 5.22
N LYS A 23 9.44 -1.99 6.46
CA LYS A 23 8.60 -1.96 7.68
C LYS A 23 7.77 -0.68 7.77
N LYS A 24 8.39 0.49 7.62
CA LYS A 24 7.69 1.79 7.66
C LYS A 24 6.72 1.94 6.49
N TYR A 25 7.11 1.52 5.28
CA TYR A 25 6.24 1.54 4.12
C TYR A 25 4.96 0.71 4.34
N VAL A 26 5.11 -0.54 4.80
CA VAL A 26 3.97 -1.44 5.04
C VAL A 26 3.09 -0.92 6.17
N LEU A 27 3.68 -0.33 7.22
CA LEU A 27 2.90 0.29 8.30
C LEU A 27 2.10 1.51 7.80
N ILE A 28 2.74 2.46 7.13
CA ILE A 28 2.09 3.70 6.69
C ILE A 28 1.06 3.44 5.59
N TYR A 29 1.45 2.73 4.54
CA TYR A 29 0.57 2.56 3.38
C TYR A 29 -0.36 1.35 3.53
N GLY A 30 0.10 0.27 4.18
CA GLY A 30 -0.66 -0.98 4.33
C GLY A 30 -1.58 -0.94 5.54
N PHE A 31 -1.01 -0.75 6.73
CA PHE A 31 -1.81 -0.74 7.95
C PHE A 31 -2.67 0.51 8.05
N PHE A 32 -2.07 1.71 8.06
CA PHE A 32 -2.83 2.96 8.21
C PHE A 32 -3.57 3.35 6.93
N GLY A 33 -2.88 3.36 5.79
CA GLY A 33 -3.43 3.85 4.53
C GLY A 33 -4.50 2.94 3.93
N PHE A 34 -4.32 1.62 3.97
CA PHE A 34 -5.29 0.68 3.41
C PHE A 34 -6.21 0.11 4.50
N GLY A 35 -5.64 -0.45 5.57
CA GLY A 35 -6.39 -1.11 6.63
C GLY A 35 -7.33 -0.20 7.40
N ILE A 36 -6.77 0.77 8.12
CA ILE A 36 -7.54 1.66 9.00
C ILE A 36 -8.48 2.54 8.17
N LEU A 37 -8.02 3.07 7.03
CA LEU A 37 -8.87 3.87 6.16
C LEU A 37 -10.09 3.08 5.66
N LEU A 38 -9.92 1.82 5.23
CA LEU A 38 -11.05 0.98 4.83
C LEU A 38 -11.94 0.63 6.03
N ALA A 39 -11.38 0.34 7.19
CA ALA A 39 -12.16 0.07 8.40
C ALA A 39 -13.08 1.25 8.75
N ILE A 40 -12.56 2.48 8.67
CA ILE A 40 -13.34 3.71 8.86
C ILE A 40 -14.41 3.83 7.78
N LEU A 41 -14.05 3.65 6.51
CA LEU A 41 -14.96 3.81 5.38
C LEU A 41 -16.12 2.80 5.42
N PHE A 42 -15.85 1.53 5.69
CA PHE A 42 -16.90 0.51 5.86
C PHE A 42 -17.77 0.78 7.09
N SER A 43 -17.19 1.27 8.18
CA SER A 43 -17.96 1.60 9.39
C SER A 43 -18.85 2.82 9.17
N ALA A 44 -18.40 3.81 8.41
CA ALA A 44 -19.22 4.94 8.00
C ALA A 44 -20.37 4.50 7.07
N ILE A 45 -20.11 3.59 6.13
CA ILE A 45 -21.16 3.02 5.26
C ILE A 45 -22.19 2.26 6.09
N GLU A 46 -21.77 1.46 7.07
CA GLU A 46 -22.69 0.74 7.96
C GLU A 46 -23.56 1.72 8.76
N LEU A 47 -22.96 2.78 9.30
CA LEU A 47 -23.69 3.79 10.05
C LEU A 47 -24.75 4.49 9.18
N ILE A 48 -24.44 4.78 7.91
CA ILE A 48 -25.37 5.42 6.97
C ILE A 48 -26.50 4.47 6.57
N THR A 49 -26.20 3.18 6.35
CA THR A 49 -27.17 2.21 5.82
C THR A 49 -28.05 1.58 6.89
N SER A 50 -27.51 1.33 8.08
CA SER A 50 -28.17 0.56 9.14
C SER A 50 -28.52 1.40 10.38
N ALA A 51 -28.08 2.66 10.44
CA ALA A 51 -28.20 3.55 11.61
C ALA A 51 -27.67 2.95 12.93
N THR A 52 -26.89 1.87 12.84
CA THR A 52 -26.29 1.16 13.96
C THR A 52 -24.90 0.67 13.55
N ILE A 53 -24.03 0.49 14.51
CA ILE A 53 -22.71 -0.11 14.31
C ILE A 53 -22.69 -1.39 15.14
N ALA A 54 -22.73 -2.53 14.47
CA ALA A 54 -22.56 -3.80 15.16
C ALA A 54 -21.10 -3.95 15.57
N THR A 55 -20.86 -3.88 16.88
CA THR A 55 -19.52 -3.82 17.48
C THR A 55 -18.66 -5.03 17.09
N ASN A 56 -19.27 -6.20 16.88
CA ASN A 56 -18.59 -7.41 16.41
C ASN A 56 -17.95 -7.21 15.02
N TYR A 57 -18.66 -6.58 14.09
CA TYR A 57 -18.12 -6.30 12.75
C TYR A 57 -17.09 -5.18 12.78
N LEU A 58 -17.24 -4.20 13.68
CA LEU A 58 -16.24 -3.14 13.87
C LEU A 58 -14.88 -3.71 14.31
N PHE A 59 -14.87 -4.56 15.35
CA PHE A 59 -13.64 -5.22 15.81
C PHE A 59 -13.01 -6.10 14.73
N ALA A 60 -13.83 -6.88 14.02
CA ALA A 60 -13.35 -7.69 12.91
C ALA A 60 -12.70 -6.82 11.83
N ARG A 61 -13.28 -5.69 11.45
CA ARG A 61 -12.71 -4.78 10.44
C ARG A 61 -11.39 -4.16 10.88
N ILE A 62 -11.28 -3.72 12.13
CA ILE A 62 -10.06 -3.09 12.67
C ILE A 62 -8.89 -4.08 12.77
N ILE A 63 -9.15 -5.38 12.88
CA ILE A 63 -8.09 -6.40 12.93
C ILE A 63 -7.81 -6.96 11.53
N VAL A 64 -8.86 -7.41 10.84
CA VAL A 64 -8.73 -8.13 9.57
C VAL A 64 -8.26 -7.21 8.45
N LEU A 65 -8.85 -6.01 8.30
CA LEU A 65 -8.50 -5.13 7.18
C LEU A 65 -7.05 -4.63 7.24
N PRO A 66 -6.50 -4.20 8.40
CA PRO A 66 -5.09 -3.85 8.48
C PRO A 66 -4.15 -5.05 8.31
N THR A 67 -4.52 -6.23 8.79
CA THR A 67 -3.75 -7.46 8.54
C THR A 67 -3.66 -7.76 7.03
N CYS A 68 -4.79 -7.70 6.32
CA CYS A 68 -4.83 -7.81 4.87
C CYS A 68 -3.98 -6.72 4.19
N GLY A 69 -4.08 -5.47 4.65
CA GLY A 69 -3.28 -4.36 4.15
C GLY A 69 -1.78 -4.59 4.29
N ILE A 70 -1.32 -5.12 5.43
CA ILE A 70 0.08 -5.48 5.66
C ILE A 70 0.55 -6.53 4.64
N ILE A 71 -0.22 -7.61 4.46
CA ILE A 71 0.14 -8.71 3.56
C ILE A 71 0.22 -8.23 2.12
N LEU A 72 -0.82 -7.55 1.64
CA LEU A 72 -0.91 -7.05 0.27
C LEU A 72 0.23 -6.08 -0.05
N LEU A 73 0.54 -5.15 0.87
CA LEU A 73 1.58 -4.15 0.62
C LEU A 73 3.00 -4.68 0.86
N SER A 74 3.16 -5.72 1.67
CA SER A 74 4.42 -6.47 1.75
C SER A 74 4.73 -7.17 0.42
N SER A 75 3.74 -7.85 -0.16
CA SER A 75 3.88 -8.48 -1.49
C SER A 75 4.12 -7.44 -2.59
N ARG A 76 3.37 -6.32 -2.56
CA ARG A 76 3.58 -5.19 -3.47
C ARG A 76 5.00 -4.63 -3.36
N TRP A 77 5.54 -4.47 -2.15
CA TRP A 77 6.91 -4.00 -1.96
C TRP A 77 7.90 -4.90 -2.70
N GLU A 78 7.82 -6.22 -2.52
CA GLU A 78 8.74 -7.16 -3.16
C GLU A 78 8.64 -7.14 -4.69
N SER A 79 7.42 -7.08 -5.23
CA SER A 79 7.21 -6.94 -6.67
C SER A 79 7.84 -5.66 -7.23
N GLN A 80 7.69 -4.56 -6.51
CA GLN A 80 8.22 -3.25 -6.89
C GLN A 80 9.75 -3.18 -6.75
N GLU A 81 10.32 -3.84 -5.74
CA GLU A 81 11.78 -4.00 -5.59
C GLU A 81 12.39 -4.77 -6.75
N LYS A 82 11.76 -5.88 -7.16
CA LYS A 82 12.19 -6.66 -8.34
C LYS A 82 12.13 -5.82 -9.61
N LYS A 83 11.04 -5.07 -9.80
CA LYS A 83 10.89 -4.15 -10.94
C LYS A 83 11.94 -3.04 -10.92
N PHE A 84 12.19 -2.44 -9.76
CA PHE A 84 13.21 -1.40 -9.60
C PHE A 84 14.61 -1.91 -9.93
N ALA A 85 14.99 -3.08 -9.42
CA ALA A 85 16.29 -3.69 -9.73
C ALA A 85 16.48 -3.93 -11.24
N LYS A 86 15.45 -4.45 -11.91
CA LYS A 86 15.47 -4.67 -13.36
C LYS A 86 15.65 -3.36 -14.14
N GLU A 87 14.87 -2.33 -13.82
CA GLU A 87 14.92 -1.05 -14.53
C GLU A 87 16.24 -0.29 -14.24
N MET A 88 16.79 -0.40 -13.03
CA MET A 88 18.11 0.15 -12.71
C MET A 88 19.23 -0.52 -13.50
N TYR A 89 19.24 -1.86 -13.58
CA TYR A 89 20.23 -2.59 -14.38
C TYR A 89 20.21 -2.14 -15.85
N LEU A 90 19.03 -2.02 -16.45
CA LEU A 90 18.88 -1.56 -17.83
C LEU A 90 19.31 -0.10 -18.03
N LYS A 91 19.19 0.75 -17.01
CA LYS A 91 19.65 2.14 -17.06
C LYS A 91 21.17 2.22 -17.04
N THR A 92 21.86 1.36 -16.28
CA THR A 92 23.32 1.35 -16.19
C THR A 92 24.00 0.82 -17.46
N GLN A 93 23.31 0.01 -18.26
CA GLN A 93 23.83 -0.58 -19.51
C GLN A 93 23.62 0.31 -20.75
N ARG A 94 22.97 1.47 -20.61
CA ARG A 94 22.78 2.46 -21.68
C ARG A 94 23.75 3.62 -21.50
#